data_AF-A0A368H171-F1
#
_entry.id   AF-A0A368H171-F1
#
_cell.length_a   1.000
_cell.length_b   1.000
_cell.length_c   1.000
_cell.angle_alpha   90.00
_cell.angle_beta   90.00
_cell.angle_gamma   90.00
#
_symmetry.space_group_name_H-M   'P 1'
#
loop_
_entity.id
_entity.type
_entity.pdbx_description
1 polymer ?
#
loop_
_entity_poly.entity_id
_entity_poly.type
_entity_poly.pdbx_seq_one_letter_code
_entity_poly.pdbx_strand_id
1 'polypeptide(L)'
;MCNTTPLVDESQKGKRNEVIAHVYFLGVELYARLIHNKDGKTFSRQPYGQPGQHIVSINRRHLNEVMITQAEKSSKVKFFFEHKVRSVDLDKKELIVTFVGGSKIPRFGSPSPSTKEADIRVKGDLVIACDGAYSAVRRSLATQPR
;
A
#
# COMPACT_ATOMS: atom_id res chain seq x y z
N MET A 1 8.90 3.20 -31.40
CA MET A 1 8.08 4.15 -30.64
C MET A 1 6.80 3.43 -30.23
N CYS A 2 6.75 2.85 -29.03
CA CYS A 2 5.55 2.18 -28.54
C CYS A 2 4.68 3.19 -27.80
N ASN A 3 3.69 3.73 -28.50
CA ASN A 3 2.61 4.51 -27.88
C ASN A 3 1.65 3.52 -27.20
N THR A 4 1.83 3.31 -25.91
CA THR A 4 0.78 2.70 -25.06
C THR A 4 -0.01 3.84 -24.44
N THR A 5 -1.04 4.30 -25.14
CA THR A 5 -2.12 5.10 -24.52
C THR A 5 -2.72 4.24 -23.40
N PRO A 6 -2.78 4.71 -22.14
CA PRO A 6 -3.44 3.91 -21.11
C PRO A 6 -4.93 3.85 -21.44
N LEU A 7 -5.47 2.63 -21.51
CA LEU A 7 -6.90 2.35 -21.54
C LEU A 7 -7.50 2.79 -20.19
N VAL A 8 -7.67 4.10 -20.00
CA VAL A 8 -8.46 4.62 -18.88
C VAL A 8 -9.91 4.65 -19.39
N ASP A 9 -10.63 3.57 -19.13
CA ASP A 9 -12.08 3.47 -19.30
C ASP A 9 -12.75 4.72 -18.70
N GLU A 10 -13.49 5.49 -19.50
CA GLU A 10 -14.14 6.74 -19.08
C GLU A 10 -15.11 6.54 -17.91
N SER A 11 -15.67 5.32 -17.76
CA SER A 11 -16.48 4.92 -16.60
C SER A 11 -15.69 4.99 -15.28
N GLN A 12 -14.38 4.80 -15.32
CA GLN A 12 -13.49 4.86 -14.15
C GLN A 12 -13.15 6.30 -13.74
N LYS A 13 -13.31 7.28 -14.64
CA LYS A 13 -12.98 8.68 -14.37
C LYS A 13 -13.90 9.29 -13.32
N GLY A 14 -15.20 8.96 -13.36
CA GLY A 14 -16.19 9.36 -12.36
C GLY A 14 -15.89 8.78 -10.97
N LYS A 15 -15.62 7.47 -10.91
CA LYS A 15 -15.27 6.77 -9.66
C LYS A 15 -13.96 7.26 -9.06
N ARG A 16 -12.97 7.58 -9.91
CA ARG A 16 -11.69 8.15 -9.47
C ARG A 16 -11.89 9.48 -8.74
N ASN A 17 -12.73 10.35 -9.29
CA ASN A 17 -12.99 11.66 -8.70
C ASN A 17 -13.76 11.55 -7.37
N GLU A 18 -14.66 10.56 -7.24
CA GLU A 18 -15.36 10.28 -5.99
C GLU A 18 -14.40 9.84 -4.87
N VAL A 19 -13.50 8.90 -5.15
CA VAL A 19 -12.52 8.43 -4.14
C VAL A 19 -11.58 9.55 -3.72
N ILE A 20 -11.09 10.35 -4.67
CA ILE A 20 -10.23 11.50 -4.38
C ILE A 20 -10.96 12.51 -3.49
N ALA A 21 -12.19 12.88 -3.84
CA ALA A 21 -13.00 13.79 -3.05
C ALA A 21 -13.23 13.23 -1.63
N HIS A 22 -13.60 11.96 -1.53
CA HIS A 22 -13.82 11.31 -0.25
C HIS A 22 -12.58 11.32 0.64
N VAL A 23 -11.42 10.95 0.09
CA VAL A 23 -10.14 10.97 0.81
C VAL A 23 -9.74 12.41 1.22
N TYR A 24 -10.01 13.39 0.36
CA TYR A 24 -9.72 14.79 0.64
C TYR A 24 -10.55 15.32 1.82
N PHE A 25 -11.85 15.03 1.86
CA PHE A 25 -12.74 15.43 2.96
C PHE A 25 -12.39 14.81 4.31
N LEU A 26 -11.65 13.70 4.32
CA LEU A 26 -11.19 13.04 5.55
C LEU A 26 -9.91 13.66 6.14
N GLY A 27 -9.30 14.59 5.41
CA GLY A 27 -8.02 15.19 5.79
C GLY A 27 -8.13 16.63 6.29
N VAL A 28 -7.00 17.15 6.77
CA VAL A 28 -6.84 18.56 7.16
C VAL A 28 -5.86 19.21 6.20
N GLU A 29 -6.28 20.31 5.59
CA GLU A 29 -5.46 21.10 4.68
C GLU A 29 -4.37 21.86 5.46
N LEU A 30 -3.13 21.76 4.98
CA LEU A 30 -1.96 22.43 5.52
C LEU A 30 -1.34 23.30 4.43
N TYR A 31 -1.48 24.61 4.58
CA TYR A 31 -1.05 25.60 3.57
C TYR A 31 0.40 26.07 3.72
N ALA A 32 1.05 25.75 4.84
CA ALA A 32 2.41 26.19 5.11
C ALA A 32 3.15 25.21 6.04
N ARG A 33 4.48 25.28 6.01
CA ARG A 33 5.35 24.77 7.06
C ARG A 33 5.43 25.82 8.16
N LEU A 34 5.32 25.37 9.42
CA LEU A 34 5.61 26.19 10.58
C LEU A 34 6.96 25.74 11.16
N ILE A 35 7.96 26.61 11.09
CA ILE A 35 9.28 26.35 11.66
C ILE A 35 9.32 27.01 13.02
N HIS A 36 9.45 26.19 14.07
CA HIS A 36 9.64 26.67 15.43
C HIS A 36 11.06 27.19 15.61
N ASN A 37 11.20 28.44 16.07
CA ASN A 37 12.51 29.04 16.32
C ASN A 37 13.09 28.53 17.64
N LYS A 38 14.41 28.68 17.81
CA LYS A 38 15.14 28.22 19.01
C LYS A 38 14.68 28.88 20.30
N ASP A 39 14.04 30.05 20.23
CA ASP A 39 13.50 30.76 21.39
C ASP A 39 12.28 30.07 22.02
N GLY A 40 11.71 29.06 21.34
CA GLY A 40 10.53 28.30 21.78
C GLY A 40 9.22 29.09 21.80
N LYS A 41 9.24 30.35 21.38
CA LYS A 41 8.08 31.28 21.44
C LYS A 41 7.63 31.74 20.08
N THR A 42 8.56 31.89 19.15
CA THR A 42 8.26 32.37 17.80
C THR A 42 8.31 31.24 16.78
N PHE A 43 7.57 31.44 15.70
CA PHE A 43 7.60 30.54 14.56
C PHE A 43 7.66 31.36 13.27
N SER A 44 8.30 30.80 12.24
CA SER A 44 8.24 31.34 10.89
C SER A 44 7.30 30.49 10.03
N ARG A 45 6.45 31.18 9.26
CA ARG A 45 5.48 30.55 8.35
C ARG A 45 6.03 30.57 6.94
N GLN A 46 6.18 29.40 6.34
CA GLN A 46 6.64 29.23 4.96
C GLN A 46 5.54 28.55 4.14
N PRO A 47 4.78 29.29 3.30
CA PRO A 47 3.76 28.72 2.45
C PRO A 47 4.29 27.60 1.56
N TYR A 48 3.45 26.60 1.26
CA TYR A 48 3.77 25.62 0.23
C TYR A 48 3.56 26.23 -1.15
N GLY A 49 4.57 26.21 -2.01
CA GLY A 49 4.44 26.51 -3.44
C GLY A 49 3.77 27.86 -3.76
N GLN A 50 2.88 27.84 -4.75
CA GLN A 50 2.09 28.99 -5.20
C GLN A 50 0.83 29.20 -4.34
N PRO A 51 0.21 30.41 -4.36
CA PRO A 51 -1.04 30.66 -3.65
C PRO A 51 -2.11 29.61 -3.96
N GLY A 52 -2.72 29.05 -2.91
CA GLY A 52 -3.74 28.00 -3.01
C GLY A 52 -3.20 26.57 -2.99
N GLN A 53 -1.90 26.36 -3.19
CA GLN A 53 -1.29 25.04 -3.04
C GLN A 53 -1.14 24.68 -1.56
N HIS A 54 -1.47 23.43 -1.24
CA HIS A 54 -1.40 22.90 0.11
C HIS A 54 -1.16 21.40 0.06
N ILE A 55 -0.75 20.84 1.19
CA ILE A 55 -0.78 19.38 1.40
C ILE A 55 -1.97 19.04 2.29
N VAL A 56 -2.43 17.80 2.24
CA VAL A 56 -3.52 17.33 3.10
C VAL A 56 -2.96 16.28 4.05
N SER A 57 -3.15 16.51 5.34
CA SER A 57 -2.81 15.55 6.39
C SER A 57 -3.95 14.56 6.57
N ILE A 58 -3.69 13.27 6.33
CA ILE A 58 -4.70 12.20 6.39
C ILE A 58 -4.18 11.05 7.25
N ASN A 59 -5.07 10.41 8.00
CA ASN A 59 -4.74 9.23 8.78
C ASN A 59 -4.45 8.01 7.87
N ARG A 60 -3.26 7.41 8.02
CA ARG A 60 -2.83 6.27 7.18
C ARG A 60 -3.74 5.05 7.28
N ARG A 61 -4.20 4.70 8.49
CA ARG A 61 -5.08 3.54 8.69
C ARG A 61 -6.38 3.74 7.95
N HIS A 62 -7.00 4.90 8.15
CA HIS A 62 -8.27 5.23 7.53
C HIS A 62 -8.19 5.30 6.00
N LEU A 63 -7.12 5.90 5.45
CA LEU A 63 -6.86 5.89 4.00
C LEU A 63 -6.79 4.46 3.44
N ASN A 64 -6.08 3.57 4.14
CA ASN A 64 -5.95 2.17 3.70
C ASN A 64 -7.29 1.42 3.74
N GLU A 65 -8.08 1.62 4.80
CA GLU A 65 -9.43 1.05 4.93
C GLU A 65 -10.32 1.53 3.77
N VAL A 66 -10.36 2.83 3.48
CA VAL A 66 -11.12 3.39 2.36
C VAL A 66 -10.70 2.76 1.02
N MET A 67 -9.39 2.67 0.74
CA MET A 67 -8.91 2.09 -0.52
C MET A 67 -9.33 0.62 -0.68
N ILE A 68 -9.21 -0.18 0.38
CA ILE A 68 -9.63 -1.58 0.38
C ILE A 68 -11.14 -1.68 0.15
N THR A 69 -11.95 -0.98 0.95
CA THR A 69 -13.41 -1.03 0.85
C THR A 69 -13.91 -0.59 -0.52
N GLN A 70 -13.29 0.42 -1.14
CA GLN A 70 -13.65 0.84 -2.49
C GLN A 70 -13.27 -0.20 -3.56
N ALA A 71 -12.12 -0.87 -3.40
CA ALA A 71 -11.70 -1.94 -4.30
C ALA A 71 -12.59 -3.19 -4.17
N GLU A 72 -13.06 -3.53 -2.97
CA GLU A 72 -13.97 -4.66 -2.70
C GLU A 72 -15.34 -4.53 -3.39
N LYS A 73 -15.78 -3.30 -3.72
CA LYS A 73 -17.02 -3.08 -4.49
C LYS A 73 -16.96 -3.70 -5.89
N SER A 74 -15.76 -3.98 -6.41
CA SER A 74 -15.58 -4.64 -7.70
C SER A 74 -15.56 -6.16 -7.52
N SER A 75 -16.46 -6.87 -8.20
CA SER A 75 -16.47 -8.34 -8.21
C SER A 75 -15.22 -8.98 -8.83
N LYS A 76 -14.39 -8.20 -9.53
CA LYS A 76 -13.14 -8.65 -10.14
C LYS A 76 -11.95 -8.62 -9.17
N VAL A 77 -12.10 -8.02 -7.98
CA VAL A 77 -11.04 -7.89 -6.99
C VAL A 77 -11.36 -8.81 -5.82
N LYS A 78 -10.38 -9.58 -5.37
CA LYS A 78 -10.46 -10.42 -4.17
C LYS A 78 -9.27 -10.13 -3.27
N PHE A 79 -9.53 -9.92 -1.99
CA PHE A 79 -8.51 -9.73 -0.98
C PHE A 79 -8.28 -11.01 -0.19
N PHE A 80 -7.02 -11.37 0.00
CA PHE A 80 -6.60 -12.49 0.84
C PHE A 80 -5.73 -11.93 1.97
N PHE A 81 -6.35 -11.55 3.09
CA PHE A 81 -5.64 -11.06 4.27
C PHE A 81 -4.93 -12.20 4.99
N GLU A 82 -3.93 -11.86 5.82
CA GLU A 82 -3.12 -12.86 6.54
C GLU A 82 -2.36 -13.83 5.61
N HIS A 83 -2.12 -13.44 4.37
CA HIS A 83 -1.33 -14.18 3.39
C HIS A 83 -0.02 -13.42 3.14
N LYS A 84 1.10 -13.99 3.56
CA LYS A 84 2.42 -13.37 3.44
C LYS A 84 3.19 -13.99 2.28
N VAL A 85 3.55 -13.16 1.30
CA VAL A 85 4.47 -13.58 0.23
C VAL A 85 5.86 -13.83 0.81
N ARG A 86 6.41 -15.03 0.56
CA ARG A 86 7.76 -15.43 0.97
C ARG A 86 8.79 -15.20 -0.13
N SER A 87 8.45 -15.63 -1.34
CA SER A 87 9.33 -15.55 -2.50
C SER A 87 8.55 -15.73 -3.80
N VAL A 88 9.25 -15.57 -4.92
CA VAL A 88 8.74 -15.87 -6.26
C VAL A 88 9.66 -16.92 -6.87
N ASP A 89 9.07 -17.98 -7.41
CA ASP A 89 9.71 -18.98 -8.26
C ASP A 89 9.47 -18.58 -9.72
N LEU A 90 10.49 -18.00 -10.36
CA LEU A 90 10.39 -17.51 -11.73
C LEU A 90 10.37 -18.66 -12.76
N ASP A 91 11.05 -19.77 -12.47
CA ASP A 91 11.10 -20.93 -13.37
C ASP A 91 9.71 -21.54 -13.50
N LYS A 92 9.00 -21.67 -12.37
CA LYS A 92 7.62 -22.18 -12.34
C LYS A 92 6.56 -21.11 -12.55
N LYS A 93 6.95 -19.83 -12.55
CA LYS A 93 6.05 -18.65 -12.60
C LYS A 93 5.01 -18.68 -11.48
N GLU A 94 5.46 -18.96 -10.26
CA GLU A 94 4.63 -19.14 -9.07
C GLU A 94 5.05 -18.19 -7.94
N LEU A 95 4.08 -17.60 -7.25
CA LEU A 95 4.28 -16.95 -5.96
C LEU A 95 4.19 -17.99 -4.84
N ILE A 96 5.15 -17.94 -3.91
CA ILE A 96 5.14 -18.75 -2.69
C ILE A 96 4.58 -17.88 -1.56
N VAL A 97 3.45 -18.28 -1.01
CA VAL A 97 2.68 -17.53 -0.03
C VAL A 97 2.46 -18.41 1.19
N THR A 98 2.77 -17.93 2.38
CA THR A 98 2.43 -18.62 3.63
C THR A 98 1.21 -17.93 4.25
N PHE A 99 0.22 -18.70 4.68
CA PHE A 99 -0.79 -18.18 5.59
C PHE A 99 -0.11 -17.85 6.94
N VAL A 100 -0.54 -16.76 7.56
CA VAL A 100 -0.03 -16.33 8.88
C VAL A 100 -1.17 -16.04 9.85
N GLY A 101 -2.39 -16.39 9.47
CA GLY A 101 -3.58 -16.19 10.29
C GLY A 101 -3.59 -17.12 11.49
N GLY A 102 -4.17 -16.66 12.60
CA GLY A 102 -4.13 -17.39 13.87
C GLY A 102 -3.07 -16.88 14.87
N SER A 103 -2.45 -15.74 14.60
CA SER A 103 -1.65 -15.05 15.63
C SER A 103 -2.56 -14.55 16.75
N LYS A 104 -2.78 -15.39 17.77
CA LYS A 104 -2.92 -14.92 19.15
C LYS A 104 -1.84 -13.86 19.34
N ILE A 105 -2.22 -12.65 19.77
CA ILE A 105 -1.28 -11.60 20.16
C ILE A 105 -0.13 -12.28 20.91
N PRO A 106 1.13 -12.24 20.40
CA PRO A 106 2.21 -12.97 21.04
C PRO A 106 2.39 -12.39 22.44
N ARG A 107 1.89 -13.12 23.45
CA ARG A 107 2.14 -12.79 24.84
C ARG A 107 3.63 -13.02 25.07
N PHE A 108 4.28 -12.04 25.70
CA PHE A 108 5.69 -12.13 26.06
C PHE A 108 5.93 -13.45 26.80
N GLY A 109 6.78 -14.33 26.26
CA GLY A 109 7.06 -15.66 26.83
C GLY A 109 6.23 -16.83 26.32
N SER A 110 5.31 -16.66 25.36
CA SER A 110 4.69 -17.81 24.67
C SER A 110 5.59 -18.34 23.54
N PRO A 111 5.74 -19.66 23.39
CA PRO A 111 6.46 -20.24 22.25
C PRO A 111 5.76 -19.79 20.96
N SER A 112 6.57 -19.34 19.99
CA SER A 112 6.10 -19.08 18.62
C SER A 112 5.30 -20.30 18.14
N PRO A 113 4.11 -20.13 17.55
CA PRO A 113 3.41 -21.25 16.91
C PRO A 113 4.39 -21.92 15.95
N SER A 114 4.77 -23.16 16.27
CA SER A 114 5.70 -23.99 15.53
C SER A 114 4.99 -24.75 14.41
N THR A 115 3.90 -24.19 13.89
CA THR A 115 3.21 -24.78 12.75
C THR A 115 3.92 -24.26 11.50
N LYS A 116 4.74 -25.13 10.89
CA LYS A 116 5.08 -25.00 9.46
C LYS A 116 3.77 -25.11 8.68
N GLU A 117 3.02 -24.02 8.59
CA GLU A 117 1.87 -23.96 7.70
C GLU A 117 2.38 -24.16 6.26
N ALA A 118 1.68 -25.03 5.52
CA ALA A 118 2.08 -25.41 4.18
C ALA A 118 2.08 -24.17 3.27
N ASP A 119 3.15 -23.98 2.52
CA ASP A 119 3.23 -22.90 1.55
C ASP A 119 2.17 -23.11 0.46
N ILE A 120 1.40 -22.05 0.21
CA ILE A 120 0.43 -21.94 -0.86
C ILE A 120 1.16 -21.43 -2.10
N ARG A 121 0.94 -22.11 -3.23
CA ARG A 121 1.49 -21.71 -4.52
C ARG A 121 0.43 -21.05 -5.37
N VAL A 122 0.70 -19.82 -5.79
CA VAL A 122 -0.25 -19.01 -6.57
C VAL A 122 0.33 -18.74 -7.95
N LYS A 123 -0.43 -19.06 -9.00
CA LYS A 123 -0.09 -18.74 -10.39
C LYS A 123 -0.81 -17.46 -10.81
N GLY A 124 -0.16 -16.69 -11.68
CA GLY A 124 -0.74 -15.52 -12.32
C GLY A 124 0.07 -15.10 -13.53
N ASP A 125 -0.60 -14.45 -14.50
CA ASP A 125 0.04 -13.96 -15.71
C ASP A 125 0.91 -12.71 -15.46
N LEU A 126 0.54 -11.92 -14.46
CA LEU A 126 1.24 -10.70 -14.05
C LEU A 126 1.28 -10.57 -12.53
N VAL A 127 2.47 -10.26 -11.99
CA VAL A 127 2.67 -9.96 -10.57
C VAL A 127 3.04 -8.50 -10.41
N ILE A 128 2.18 -7.73 -9.73
CA ILE A 128 2.46 -6.35 -9.34
C ILE A 128 2.80 -6.34 -7.84
N ALA A 129 4.08 -6.16 -7.52
CA ALA A 129 4.57 -6.19 -6.15
C ALA A 129 4.49 -4.81 -5.48
N CYS A 130 3.48 -4.64 -4.61
CA CYS A 130 3.30 -3.45 -3.75
C CYS A 130 3.60 -3.75 -2.27
N ASP A 131 4.55 -4.66 -1.99
CA ASP A 131 4.85 -5.21 -0.66
C ASP A 131 5.84 -4.37 0.18
N GLY A 132 6.05 -3.11 -0.21
CA GLY A 132 6.73 -2.09 0.60
C GLY A 132 8.26 -2.15 0.61
N ALA A 133 8.86 -1.41 1.55
CA ALA A 133 10.31 -1.22 1.61
C ALA A 133 11.07 -2.54 1.79
N TYR A 134 10.53 -3.51 2.52
CA TYR A 134 11.12 -4.84 2.73
C TYR A 134 10.52 -5.91 1.81
N SER A 135 10.30 -5.55 0.55
CA SER A 135 9.73 -6.43 -0.49
C SER A 135 10.41 -7.80 -0.57
N ALA A 136 9.61 -8.86 -0.45
CA ALA A 136 10.03 -10.24 -0.65
C ALA A 136 10.20 -10.56 -2.13
N VAL A 137 9.33 -10.00 -2.97
CA VAL A 137 9.43 -10.17 -4.42
C VAL A 137 10.72 -9.55 -4.93
N ARG A 138 11.03 -8.30 -4.57
CA ARG A 138 12.26 -7.63 -5.00
C ARG A 138 13.52 -8.38 -4.60
N ARG A 139 13.56 -8.92 -3.36
CA ARG A 139 14.69 -9.77 -2.92
C ARG A 139 14.82 -11.04 -3.75
N SER A 140 13.70 -11.71 -4.05
CA SER A 140 13.69 -12.95 -4.85
C SER A 140 14.19 -12.72 -6.28
N LEU A 141 13.91 -11.55 -6.84
CA LEU A 141 14.42 -11.14 -8.16
C LEU A 141 15.91 -10.80 -8.11
N ALA A 142 16.38 -10.15 -7.04
CA ALA A 142 17.78 -9.75 -6.91
C ALA A 142 18.75 -10.92 -6.72
N THR A 143 18.26 -12.08 -6.26
CA THR A 143 19.06 -13.29 -6.05
C THR A 143 19.13 -14.19 -7.28
N GLN A 144 18.48 -13.83 -8.39
CA GLN A 144 18.51 -14.65 -9.60
C GLN A 144 19.86 -14.53 -10.31
N PRO A 145 20.43 -15.66 -10.78
CA PRO A 145 21.60 -15.61 -11.65
C PRO A 145 21.23 -14.86 -12.94
N ARG A 146 22.17 -14.04 -13.42
CA ARG A 146 22.02 -13.28 -14.67
C ARG A 146 22.20 -14.16 -15.88
#